data_AF-A0A3B0XF83-F1
#
_entry.id   AF-A0A3B0XF83-F1
#
_cell.length_a   1.000
_cell.length_b   1.000
_cell.length_c   1.000
_cell.angle_alpha   90.00
_cell.angle_beta   90.00
_cell.angle_gamma   90.00
#
_symmetry.space_group_name_H-M   'P 1'
#
loop_
_entity.id
_entity.type
_entity.pdbx_description
1 polymer ?
#
loop_
_entity_poly.entity_id
_entity_poly.type
_entity_poly.pdbx_seq_one_letter_code
_entity_poly.pdbx_strand_id
1 'polypeptide(L)'
;MQGLNFQIQKPVTPSAPNRMDIACFIGLVNFRENIQPTEIYKWLYEQGWMNSREREGYLATYHRESAEELRDVPVPVESWEEFSRLFAWEGGAGGSDDNTGATGYLSAAVRSFFAQGGRKCYVVRVDDGLSLKAKKTERLQLVEKIIPGYPAGISVNRSDRTSWKGIGHVLGLPDVSIVCVPDLPALMQLDNSKIITQAPELSHTPEEQFVECSEVYDEEVQDNSVDGIFAPRCDLNGYKIWGEIVHILTVFIARYRIDIQLIVAVPLPSESSTADKDLLGFMHRQLWLSGSVDMNQSVASAFLQLSYPWLKTPGSQMLAENIEPPDGAIAGMLARNALIRGAYRSASGINQTDIQDIYPRLSREEMYAKWNSAAINASPQANLADRVSLFGYTPEGVELLSDVTTSNITLYRSANVNRIISLVIRSATDAGDEFVFETNGEALWSEINRRLNALLRLLYDLGALRGKQPENAFLVRCGRNTMTQNDIDSGRVIAEIHIEPAASIETIDVILSMNRSGKITLLAQGVKDKVA
;
A
#
# COMPACT_ATOMS: atom_id res chain seq x y z
N MET A 1 44.33 4.42 -16.75
CA MET A 1 44.35 5.40 -15.65
C MET A 1 43.33 4.95 -14.62
N GLN A 2 43.76 4.57 -13.42
CA GLN A 2 42.85 4.39 -12.28
C GLN A 2 42.53 5.79 -11.75
N GLY A 3 41.41 6.36 -12.20
CA GLY A 3 40.93 7.65 -11.71
C GLY A 3 40.14 7.46 -10.41
N LEU A 4 40.34 8.35 -9.44
CA LEU A 4 39.47 8.46 -8.26
C LEU A 4 38.07 8.87 -8.74
N ASN A 5 37.07 8.03 -8.49
CA ASN A 5 35.67 8.34 -8.78
C ASN A 5 35.03 8.94 -7.52
N PHE A 6 34.81 10.26 -7.53
CA PHE A 6 34.10 10.93 -6.44
C PHE A 6 32.60 10.83 -6.68
N GLN A 7 31.91 10.02 -5.87
CA GLN A 7 30.45 9.97 -5.86
C GLN A 7 29.92 10.94 -4.81
N ILE A 8 29.25 12.01 -5.24
CA ILE A 8 28.54 12.92 -4.34
C ILE A 8 27.21 12.26 -3.98
N GLN A 9 27.04 11.84 -2.72
CA GLN A 9 25.76 11.39 -2.18
C GLN A 9 24.98 12.60 -1.65
N LYS A 10 23.70 12.72 -2.02
CA LYS A 10 22.82 13.79 -1.54
C LYS A 10 22.43 13.50 -0.08
N PRO A 11 22.47 14.48 0.83
CA PRO A 11 21.99 14.29 2.19
C PRO A 11 20.51 13.91 2.24
N VAL A 12 20.18 12.92 3.06
CA VAL A 12 18.79 12.53 3.31
C VAL A 12 18.16 13.52 4.29
N THR A 13 17.11 14.22 3.85
CA THR A 13 16.40 15.19 4.70
C THR A 13 15.15 14.54 5.31
N PRO A 14 14.90 14.69 6.62
CA PRO A 14 13.64 14.32 7.24
C PRO A 14 12.45 15.04 6.57
N SER A 15 11.35 14.33 6.35
CA SER A 15 10.15 14.93 5.76
C SER A 15 9.26 15.56 6.83
N ALA A 16 8.39 16.48 6.42
CA ALA A 16 7.32 16.96 7.29
C ALA A 16 6.34 15.82 7.63
N PRO A 17 5.88 15.70 8.90
CA PRO A 17 5.06 14.58 9.37
C PRO A 17 3.63 14.57 8.79
N ASN A 18 3.14 15.73 8.32
CA ASN A 18 1.81 15.90 7.75
C ASN A 18 1.69 15.52 6.27
N ARG A 19 2.75 14.98 5.65
CA ARG A 19 2.71 14.50 4.27
C ARG A 19 1.77 13.30 4.12
N MET A 20 1.16 13.19 2.93
CA MET A 20 0.21 12.13 2.56
C MET A 20 0.66 11.32 1.35
N ASP A 21 1.92 11.45 0.97
CA ASP A 21 2.48 10.87 -0.25
C ASP A 21 3.72 9.99 0.00
N ILE A 22 3.99 9.67 1.25
CA ILE A 22 5.14 8.81 1.62
C ILE A 22 4.63 7.41 1.96
N ALA A 23 5.14 6.44 1.21
CA ALA A 23 4.86 5.03 1.41
C ALA A 23 5.94 4.34 2.24
N CYS A 24 5.60 3.24 2.90
CA CYS A 24 6.53 2.30 3.52
C CYS A 24 6.28 0.91 2.95
N PHE A 25 7.29 0.33 2.31
CA PHE A 25 7.27 -1.01 1.74
C PHE A 25 8.02 -1.95 2.67
N ILE A 26 7.34 -3.01 3.12
CA ILE A 26 7.89 -3.94 4.10
C ILE A 26 7.89 -5.33 3.48
N GLY A 27 9.07 -5.94 3.37
CA GLY A 27 9.18 -7.20 2.66
C GLY A 27 10.60 -7.72 2.45
N LEU A 28 10.75 -8.50 1.40
CA LEU A 28 11.91 -9.34 1.11
C LEU A 28 12.70 -8.78 -0.07
N VAL A 29 13.99 -8.53 0.14
CA VAL A 29 14.90 -8.15 -0.94
C VAL A 29 16.33 -8.42 -0.51
N ASN A 30 17.19 -8.80 -1.46
CA ASN A 30 18.61 -8.98 -1.18
C ASN A 30 19.32 -7.62 -1.07
N PHE A 31 20.29 -7.52 -0.16
CA PHE A 31 21.19 -6.36 -0.11
C PHE A 31 22.34 -6.55 -1.10
N ARG A 32 22.77 -5.49 -1.80
CA ARG A 32 23.97 -5.57 -2.66
C ARG A 32 25.22 -5.46 -1.78
N GLU A 33 26.04 -6.50 -1.81
CA GLU A 33 27.32 -6.51 -1.11
C GLU A 33 28.26 -5.40 -1.60
N ASN A 34 29.18 -4.98 -0.74
CA ASN A 34 30.24 -3.98 -1.03
C ASN A 34 29.75 -2.55 -1.30
N ILE A 35 28.53 -2.21 -0.92
CA ILE A 35 28.01 -0.84 -1.02
C ILE A 35 28.13 -0.14 0.34
N GLN A 36 28.57 1.12 0.31
CA GLN A 36 28.63 1.99 1.49
C GLN A 36 27.73 3.22 1.30
N PRO A 37 26.45 3.13 1.66
CA PRO A 37 25.53 4.26 1.59
C PRO A 37 25.70 5.20 2.79
N THR A 38 26.80 5.97 2.79
CA THR A 38 27.21 6.84 3.89
C THR A 38 26.10 7.79 4.36
N GLU A 39 25.37 8.44 3.44
CA GLU A 39 24.30 9.38 3.83
C GLU A 39 23.08 8.68 4.44
N ILE A 40 22.78 7.45 4.02
CA ILE A 40 21.70 6.64 4.61
C ILE A 40 22.11 6.19 6.01
N TYR A 41 23.34 5.72 6.20
CA TYR A 41 23.86 5.36 7.52
C TYR A 41 23.87 6.56 8.47
N LYS A 42 24.28 7.73 7.99
CA LYS A 42 24.23 8.97 8.75
C LYS A 42 22.79 9.31 9.16
N TRP A 43 21.84 9.23 8.22
CA TRP A 43 20.43 9.46 8.53
C TRP A 43 19.88 8.44 9.54
N LEU A 44 20.15 7.15 9.36
CA LEU A 44 19.74 6.09 10.29
C LEU A 44 20.28 6.35 11.69
N TYR A 45 21.54 6.80 11.79
CA TYR A 45 22.14 7.19 13.07
C TYR A 45 21.43 8.41 13.68
N GLU A 46 21.29 9.50 12.92
CA GLU A 46 20.66 10.75 13.38
C GLU A 46 19.20 10.55 13.80
N GLN A 47 18.47 9.65 13.15
CA GLN A 47 17.09 9.31 13.48
C GLN A 47 16.96 8.22 14.55
N GLY A 48 18.07 7.67 15.05
CA GLY A 48 18.11 6.69 16.12
C GLY A 48 17.70 5.26 15.72
N TRP A 49 17.91 4.89 14.46
CA TRP A 49 17.71 3.55 13.90
C TRP A 49 19.00 2.71 13.90
N MET A 50 20.17 3.33 14.03
CA MET A 50 21.48 2.68 14.02
C MET A 50 22.47 3.36 14.97
N ASN A 51 23.54 2.68 15.38
CA ASN A 51 24.67 3.27 16.11
C ASN A 51 25.65 4.01 15.18
N SER A 52 26.40 4.97 15.72
CA SER A 52 27.48 5.65 14.99
C SER A 52 28.73 4.76 14.95
N ARG A 53 29.30 4.57 13.76
CA ARG A 53 30.60 3.89 13.57
C ARG A 53 31.82 4.73 14.00
N GLU A 54 31.67 6.04 14.18
CA GLU A 54 32.80 6.99 14.26
C GLU A 54 33.04 7.64 15.64
N ARG A 55 32.22 7.34 16.66
CA ARG A 55 32.34 7.94 18.00
C ARG A 55 32.42 6.88 19.09
N GLU A 56 33.63 6.49 19.45
CA GLU A 56 33.90 5.88 20.77
C GLU A 56 33.43 6.85 21.87
N GLY A 57 32.49 6.42 22.71
CA GLY A 57 32.04 7.18 23.89
C GLY A 57 30.63 7.78 23.82
N TYR A 58 29.94 7.74 22.68
CA TYR A 58 28.49 7.97 22.62
C TYR A 58 27.78 6.64 22.44
N LEU A 59 27.30 6.05 23.55
CA LEU A 59 26.38 4.92 23.49
C LEU A 59 25.09 5.40 22.83
N ALA A 60 24.90 5.07 21.55
CA ALA A 60 23.58 5.14 20.96
C ALA A 60 22.66 4.19 21.73
N THR A 61 21.43 4.63 21.96
CA THR A 61 20.50 3.98 22.88
C THR A 61 20.13 2.55 22.43
N TYR A 62 20.31 2.20 21.14
CA TYR A 62 19.86 0.93 20.55
C TYR A 62 20.75 0.42 19.39
N HIS A 63 21.39 -0.74 19.53
CA HIS A 63 22.22 -1.39 18.50
C HIS A 63 21.48 -2.51 17.76
N ARG A 64 21.57 -2.53 16.42
CA ARG A 64 21.21 -3.69 15.59
C ARG A 64 22.36 -3.99 14.63
N GLU A 65 23.00 -5.14 14.79
CA GLU A 65 24.05 -5.62 13.87
C GLU A 65 23.52 -5.74 12.44
N SER A 66 22.25 -6.13 12.29
CA SER A 66 21.58 -6.26 11.00
C SER A 66 21.46 -4.94 10.21
N ALA A 67 21.56 -3.79 10.89
CA ALA A 67 21.46 -2.47 10.25
C ALA A 67 22.64 -2.17 9.32
N GLU A 68 23.79 -2.83 9.50
CA GLU A 68 24.95 -2.68 8.62
C GLU A 68 24.64 -3.13 7.19
N GLU A 69 23.79 -4.15 7.03
CA GLU A 69 23.27 -4.63 5.74
C GLU A 69 21.90 -4.04 5.40
N LEU A 70 21.53 -2.93 6.06
CA LEU A 70 20.21 -2.30 5.93
C LEU A 70 19.04 -3.27 6.19
N ARG A 71 19.23 -4.27 7.06
CA ARG A 71 18.21 -5.27 7.43
C ARG A 71 17.48 -4.85 8.70
N ASP A 72 16.15 -4.90 8.63
CA ASP A 72 15.20 -4.56 9.69
C ASP A 72 15.40 -3.14 10.23
N VAL A 73 15.62 -2.20 9.31
CA VAL A 73 15.67 -0.74 9.52
C VAL A 73 14.95 -0.02 8.37
N PRO A 74 14.35 1.16 8.60
CA PRO A 74 13.65 1.89 7.54
C PRO A 74 14.63 2.68 6.67
N VAL A 75 14.82 2.23 5.43
CA VAL A 75 15.73 2.87 4.47
C VAL A 75 14.96 3.90 3.64
N PRO A 76 15.26 5.20 3.75
CA PRO A 76 14.64 6.22 2.89
C PRO A 76 15.16 6.09 1.46
N VAL A 77 14.24 6.14 0.50
CA VAL A 77 14.52 6.04 -0.93
C VAL A 77 13.71 7.11 -1.67
N GLU A 78 14.37 7.94 -2.49
CA GLU A 78 13.72 9.02 -3.26
C GLU A 78 13.59 8.70 -4.77
N SER A 79 14.17 7.59 -5.25
CA SER A 79 14.11 7.19 -6.66
C SER A 79 14.30 5.68 -6.87
N TRP A 80 13.86 5.19 -8.02
CA TRP A 80 14.14 3.81 -8.43
C TRP A 80 15.65 3.54 -8.58
N GLU A 81 16.41 4.51 -9.09
CA GLU A 81 17.86 4.41 -9.27
C GLU A 81 18.62 4.34 -7.94
N GLU A 82 18.09 4.95 -6.88
CA GLU A 82 18.63 4.78 -5.54
C GLU A 82 18.30 3.39 -4.98
N PHE A 83 17.05 2.93 -5.11
CA PHE A 83 16.67 1.57 -4.72
C PHE A 83 17.52 0.51 -5.40
N SER A 84 17.65 0.59 -6.73
CA SER A 84 18.35 -0.40 -7.55
C SER A 84 19.85 -0.46 -7.27
N ARG A 85 20.42 0.67 -6.82
CA ARG A 85 21.79 0.75 -6.32
C ARG A 85 21.94 0.05 -4.98
N LEU A 86 20.99 0.16 -4.04
CA LEU A 86 21.13 -0.41 -2.69
C LEU A 86 20.83 -1.91 -2.63
N PHE A 87 19.86 -2.35 -3.42
CA PHE A 87 19.26 -3.68 -3.30
C PHE A 87 19.44 -4.51 -4.57
N ALA A 88 19.70 -5.81 -4.40
CA ALA A 88 19.91 -6.77 -5.47
C ALA A 88 18.56 -7.29 -5.96
N TRP A 89 17.88 -6.46 -6.75
CA TRP A 89 16.52 -6.70 -7.24
C TRP A 89 16.45 -7.74 -8.38
N GLU A 90 17.53 -7.90 -9.16
CA GLU A 90 17.65 -8.74 -10.38
C GLU A 90 17.77 -10.25 -10.10
N GLY A 91 17.63 -10.68 -8.84
CA GLY A 91 17.68 -12.09 -8.42
C GLY A 91 16.90 -12.37 -7.14
N GLY A 92 15.91 -11.51 -6.84
CA GLY A 92 15.16 -11.52 -5.58
C GLY A 92 14.21 -12.69 -5.37
N ALA A 93 13.86 -13.46 -6.40
CA ALA A 93 12.99 -14.63 -6.25
C ALA A 93 13.75 -15.97 -6.10
N GLY A 94 15.08 -15.94 -5.89
CA GLY A 94 15.89 -17.17 -5.94
C GLY A 94 16.58 -17.61 -4.65
N GLY A 95 16.66 -16.77 -3.61
CA GLY A 95 17.70 -16.96 -2.60
C GLY A 95 19.11 -17.00 -3.25
N SER A 96 20.14 -17.34 -2.49
CA SER A 96 21.52 -17.43 -3.02
C SER A 96 21.73 -18.55 -4.05
N ASP A 97 20.80 -19.50 -4.13
CA ASP A 97 21.02 -20.81 -4.78
C ASP A 97 20.25 -20.98 -6.11
N ASP A 98 19.21 -20.19 -6.38
CA ASP A 98 18.47 -20.26 -7.63
C ASP A 98 18.91 -19.13 -8.58
N ASN A 99 19.72 -19.48 -9.59
CA ASN A 99 20.22 -18.58 -10.63
C ASN A 99 19.14 -18.26 -11.70
N THR A 100 17.90 -17.97 -11.26
CA THR A 100 16.72 -17.82 -12.13
C THR A 100 16.51 -16.40 -12.65
N GLY A 101 17.24 -15.39 -12.14
CA GLY A 101 17.10 -13.99 -12.55
C GLY A 101 15.76 -13.33 -12.18
N ALA A 102 14.89 -14.02 -11.43
CA ALA A 102 13.55 -13.54 -11.12
C ALA A 102 13.56 -12.42 -10.07
N THR A 103 12.78 -11.37 -10.31
CA THR A 103 12.65 -10.19 -9.44
C THR A 103 11.78 -10.51 -8.20
N GLY A 104 12.08 -9.90 -7.05
CA GLY A 104 11.22 -10.00 -5.85
C GLY A 104 10.01 -9.05 -5.91
N TYR A 105 8.89 -9.40 -5.28
CA TYR A 105 7.66 -8.58 -5.32
C TYR A 105 7.83 -7.24 -4.58
N LEU A 106 8.64 -7.16 -3.52
CA LEU A 106 9.03 -5.87 -2.93
C LEU A 106 9.67 -4.92 -3.95
N SER A 107 10.61 -5.44 -4.75
CA SER A 107 11.32 -4.64 -5.74
C SER A 107 10.39 -4.17 -6.85
N ALA A 108 9.51 -5.06 -7.30
CA ALA A 108 8.47 -4.75 -8.28
C ALA A 108 7.53 -3.64 -7.78
N ALA A 109 7.05 -3.75 -6.53
CA ALA A 109 6.17 -2.75 -5.93
C ALA A 109 6.84 -1.38 -5.78
N VAL A 110 8.12 -1.33 -5.35
CA VAL A 110 8.88 -0.07 -5.24
C VAL A 110 9.11 0.58 -6.60
N ARG A 111 9.45 -0.22 -7.63
CA ARG A 111 9.57 0.27 -9.01
C ARG A 111 8.26 0.89 -9.49
N SER A 112 7.16 0.17 -9.32
CA SER A 112 5.85 0.62 -9.78
C SER A 112 5.35 1.83 -9.00
N PHE A 113 5.71 1.96 -7.72
CA PHE A 113 5.49 3.19 -6.95
C PHE A 113 6.13 4.42 -7.60
N PHE A 114 7.41 4.33 -7.96
CA PHE A 114 8.12 5.45 -8.61
C PHE A 114 7.64 5.68 -10.04
N ALA A 115 7.35 4.63 -10.81
CA ALA A 115 6.79 4.74 -12.16
C ALA A 115 5.42 5.44 -12.17
N GLN A 116 4.60 5.23 -11.15
CA GLN A 116 3.32 5.94 -10.98
C GLN A 116 3.47 7.35 -10.39
N GLY A 117 4.70 7.84 -10.18
CA GLY A 117 5.00 9.20 -9.75
C GLY A 117 5.09 9.42 -8.24
N GLY A 118 5.26 8.35 -7.46
CA GLY A 118 5.74 8.45 -6.08
C GLY A 118 7.12 9.13 -6.02
N ARG A 119 7.39 9.89 -4.95
CA ARG A 119 8.64 10.69 -4.82
C ARG A 119 9.54 10.29 -3.68
N LYS A 120 8.99 9.63 -2.66
CA LYS A 120 9.74 9.17 -1.49
C LYS A 120 9.01 7.99 -0.86
N CYS A 121 9.75 6.94 -0.54
CA CYS A 121 9.26 5.86 0.29
C CYS A 121 10.33 5.42 1.29
N TYR A 122 9.91 4.64 2.27
CA TYR A 122 10.80 3.85 3.10
C TYR A 122 10.73 2.39 2.67
N VAL A 123 11.87 1.72 2.66
CA VAL A 123 11.98 0.28 2.44
C VAL A 123 12.46 -0.36 3.74
N VAL A 124 11.65 -1.26 4.28
CA VAL A 124 12.01 -2.09 5.43
C VAL A 124 12.23 -3.51 4.90
N ARG A 125 13.50 -3.83 4.65
CA ARG A 125 13.95 -5.17 4.31
C ARG A 125 13.94 -6.04 5.56
N VAL A 126 13.05 -7.03 5.65
CA VAL A 126 13.00 -7.93 6.82
C VAL A 126 13.90 -9.15 6.64
N ASP A 127 14.14 -9.55 5.39
CA ASP A 127 15.03 -10.65 5.05
C ASP A 127 15.44 -10.60 3.57
N ASP A 128 16.27 -11.55 3.18
CA ASP A 128 16.62 -11.87 1.81
C ASP A 128 15.41 -12.34 0.98
N GLY A 129 15.62 -12.39 -0.34
CA GLY A 129 14.62 -12.79 -1.32
C GLY A 129 14.02 -14.18 -1.07
N LEU A 130 12.76 -14.35 -1.44
CA LEU A 130 12.05 -15.62 -1.30
C LEU A 130 12.48 -16.62 -2.37
N SER A 131 13.06 -17.76 -2.01
CA SER A 131 13.33 -18.85 -2.98
C SER A 131 12.03 -19.42 -3.53
N LEU A 132 12.01 -19.72 -4.84
CA LEU A 132 10.88 -20.39 -5.50
C LEU A 132 10.54 -21.76 -4.90
N LYS A 133 11.52 -22.42 -4.29
CA LYS A 133 11.36 -23.76 -3.67
C LYS A 133 11.02 -23.69 -2.19
N ALA A 134 10.84 -22.48 -1.64
CA ALA A 134 10.62 -22.28 -0.22
C ALA A 134 9.35 -23.00 0.26
N LYS A 135 9.53 -23.89 1.23
CA LYS A 135 8.42 -24.65 1.81
C LYS A 135 7.52 -23.73 2.63
N LYS A 136 6.25 -24.11 2.78
CA LYS A 136 5.30 -23.40 3.66
C LYS A 136 5.87 -23.05 5.04
N THR A 137 6.64 -23.93 5.67
CA THR A 137 7.27 -23.67 6.98
C THR A 137 8.26 -22.51 6.95
N GLU A 138 9.10 -22.43 5.91
CA GLU A 138 10.08 -21.35 5.73
C GLU A 138 9.35 -20.04 5.41
N ARG A 139 8.32 -20.09 4.55
CA ARG A 139 7.46 -18.94 4.25
C ARG A 139 6.78 -18.37 5.50
N LEU A 140 6.28 -19.22 6.40
CA LEU A 140 5.68 -18.76 7.66
C LEU A 140 6.70 -18.15 8.63
N GLN A 141 7.97 -18.58 8.61
CA GLN A 141 9.03 -17.92 9.37
C GLN A 141 9.30 -16.50 8.83
N LEU A 142 9.22 -16.31 7.52
CA LEU A 142 9.36 -14.98 6.91
C LEU A 142 8.17 -14.06 7.26
N VAL A 143 6.96 -14.61 7.36
CA VAL A 143 5.78 -13.86 7.85
C VAL A 143 6.01 -13.33 9.26
N GLU A 144 6.61 -14.10 10.17
CA GLU A 144 6.93 -13.65 11.53
C GLU A 144 7.92 -12.46 11.53
N LYS A 145 8.81 -12.37 10.53
CA LYS A 145 9.72 -11.23 10.39
C LYS A 145 9.01 -9.97 9.90
N ILE A 146 7.98 -10.11 9.05
CA ILE A 146 7.10 -8.99 8.64
C ILE A 146 6.20 -8.57 9.81
N ILE A 147 5.66 -9.55 10.56
CA ILE A 147 4.66 -9.39 11.61
C ILE A 147 5.20 -10.00 12.90
N PRO A 148 5.95 -9.22 13.71
CA PRO A 148 6.62 -9.75 14.90
C PRO A 148 5.58 -10.27 15.90
N GLY A 149 5.59 -11.57 16.20
CA GLY A 149 4.63 -12.22 17.11
C GLY A 149 3.45 -12.93 16.42
N TYR A 150 3.44 -13.02 15.09
CA TYR A 150 2.52 -13.92 14.38
C TYR A 150 2.66 -15.38 14.90
N PRO A 151 1.56 -16.13 15.15
CA PRO A 151 0.15 -15.78 14.85
C PRO A 151 -0.60 -15.08 16.00
N ALA A 152 0.01 -14.88 17.18
CA ALA A 152 -0.69 -14.35 18.35
C ALA A 152 -1.08 -12.87 18.20
N GLY A 153 -0.39 -12.14 17.33
CA GLY A 153 -0.59 -10.71 17.07
C GLY A 153 0.74 -9.95 17.13
N ILE A 154 0.71 -8.66 16.79
CA ILE A 154 1.93 -7.86 16.73
C ILE A 154 2.44 -7.53 18.14
N SER A 155 3.58 -8.12 18.51
CA SER A 155 4.30 -7.86 19.76
C SER A 155 5.22 -6.66 19.59
N VAL A 156 4.73 -5.48 19.98
CA VAL A 156 5.46 -4.22 19.84
C VAL A 156 5.15 -3.27 20.99
N ASN A 157 6.15 -2.51 21.43
CA ASN A 157 6.05 -1.49 22.45
C ASN A 157 6.35 -0.11 21.86
N ARG A 158 5.38 0.81 21.92
CA ARG A 158 5.51 2.18 21.40
C ARG A 158 6.64 2.99 22.03
N SER A 159 7.02 2.70 23.27
CA SER A 159 8.06 3.45 23.97
C SER A 159 9.44 2.82 23.84
N ASP A 160 9.54 1.61 23.26
CA ASP A 160 10.78 0.87 23.13
C ASP A 160 11.05 0.52 21.67
N ARG A 161 11.99 1.26 21.06
CA ARG A 161 12.37 1.11 19.65
C ARG A 161 13.03 -0.22 19.34
N THR A 162 13.54 -0.97 20.33
CA THR A 162 14.11 -2.31 20.09
C THR A 162 13.04 -3.33 19.70
N SER A 163 11.80 -3.09 20.13
CA SER A 163 10.65 -3.92 19.80
C SER A 163 10.12 -3.70 18.38
N TRP A 164 10.52 -2.60 17.72
CA TRP A 164 10.01 -2.23 16.41
C TRP A 164 10.67 -3.07 15.32
N LYS A 165 10.04 -4.15 14.88
CA LYS A 165 10.53 -5.01 13.79
C LYS A 165 9.47 -5.13 12.70
N GLY A 166 9.88 -5.32 11.46
CA GLY A 166 8.95 -5.43 10.32
C GLY A 166 7.95 -4.27 10.30
N ILE A 167 6.66 -4.59 10.36
CA ILE A 167 5.58 -3.59 10.42
C ILE A 167 5.68 -2.62 11.60
N GLY A 168 6.30 -3.01 12.72
CA GLY A 168 6.46 -2.16 13.89
C GLY A 168 7.28 -0.89 13.64
N HIS A 169 8.13 -0.86 12.60
CA HIS A 169 8.92 0.32 12.24
C HIS A 169 8.09 1.56 11.93
N VAL A 170 6.84 1.39 11.46
CA VAL A 170 5.98 2.53 11.17
C VAL A 170 5.68 3.37 12.40
N LEU A 171 5.82 2.84 13.63
CA LEU A 171 5.65 3.63 14.86
C LEU A 171 6.68 4.76 14.99
N GLY A 172 7.85 4.62 14.37
CA GLY A 172 8.90 5.63 14.35
C GLY A 172 8.94 6.51 13.11
N LEU A 173 7.98 6.35 12.20
CA LEU A 173 7.94 7.05 10.91
C LEU A 173 6.66 7.91 10.83
N PRO A 174 6.65 9.10 11.44
CA PRO A 174 5.44 9.93 11.51
C PRO A 174 4.99 10.40 10.12
N ASP A 175 5.91 10.57 9.18
CA ASP A 175 5.65 11.04 7.82
C ASP A 175 5.09 9.97 6.87
N VAL A 176 5.13 8.68 7.23
CA VAL A 176 4.55 7.58 6.43
C VAL A 176 3.04 7.60 6.51
N SER A 177 2.37 7.67 5.36
CA SER A 177 0.90 7.67 5.20
C SER A 177 0.32 6.47 4.46
N ILE A 178 1.17 5.70 3.78
CA ILE A 178 0.78 4.50 3.03
C ILE A 178 1.69 3.36 3.45
N VAL A 179 1.15 2.16 3.67
CA VAL A 179 1.95 0.96 3.95
C VAL A 179 1.56 -0.15 2.99
N CYS A 180 2.56 -0.84 2.44
CA CYS A 180 2.40 -1.99 1.55
C CYS A 180 3.20 -3.19 2.06
N VAL A 181 2.67 -4.39 1.84
CA VAL A 181 3.32 -5.67 2.18
C VAL A 181 3.33 -6.58 0.94
N PRO A 182 4.12 -6.23 -0.08
CA PRO A 182 3.97 -6.75 -1.44
C PRO A 182 4.33 -8.23 -1.62
N ASP A 183 5.17 -8.79 -0.75
CA ASP A 183 5.53 -10.22 -0.82
C ASP A 183 4.47 -11.14 -0.19
N LEU A 184 3.46 -10.58 0.48
CA LEU A 184 2.47 -11.37 1.22
C LEU A 184 1.73 -12.40 0.33
N PRO A 185 1.30 -12.10 -0.91
CA PRO A 185 0.72 -13.12 -1.78
C PRO A 185 1.66 -14.29 -2.08
N ALA A 186 2.94 -14.01 -2.32
CA ALA A 186 3.96 -15.04 -2.58
C ALA A 186 4.24 -15.90 -1.34
N LEU A 187 4.25 -15.29 -0.15
CA LEU A 187 4.36 -16.01 1.11
C LEU A 187 3.20 -16.98 1.35
N MET A 188 2.03 -16.73 0.75
CA MET A 188 0.81 -17.54 0.92
C MET A 188 0.57 -18.56 -0.20
N GLN A 189 1.48 -18.65 -1.17
CA GLN A 189 1.34 -19.50 -2.35
C GLN A 189 1.19 -21.00 -2.02
N LEU A 190 0.73 -21.77 -3.00
CA LEU A 190 0.76 -23.23 -2.99
C LEU A 190 2.19 -23.77 -3.08
N ASP A 191 2.50 -24.83 -2.31
CA ASP A 191 3.82 -25.50 -2.34
C ASP A 191 4.11 -26.19 -3.69
N ASN A 192 3.08 -26.54 -4.46
CA ASN A 192 3.19 -27.24 -5.75
C ASN A 192 3.11 -26.27 -6.96
N SER A 193 3.60 -25.03 -6.81
CA SER A 193 3.70 -24.11 -7.95
C SER A 193 4.54 -24.79 -9.03
N LYS A 194 3.94 -25.05 -10.20
CA LYS A 194 4.60 -25.77 -11.29
C LYS A 194 5.80 -24.93 -11.74
N ILE A 195 7.01 -25.46 -11.63
CA ILE A 195 8.17 -24.92 -12.33
C ILE A 195 8.30 -25.77 -13.58
N ILE A 196 8.04 -25.19 -14.76
CA ILE A 196 8.37 -25.87 -16.02
C ILE A 196 9.90 -25.89 -16.10
N THR A 197 10.49 -27.04 -15.77
CA THR A 197 11.95 -27.25 -15.76
C THR A 197 12.48 -27.80 -17.08
N GLN A 198 11.61 -28.03 -18.06
CA GLN A 198 12.04 -28.45 -19.38
C GLN A 198 12.43 -27.21 -20.17
N ALA A 199 13.74 -27.01 -20.35
CA ALA A 199 14.25 -26.13 -21.40
C ALA A 199 13.52 -26.50 -22.71
N PRO A 200 13.04 -25.51 -23.49
CA PRO A 200 12.45 -25.82 -24.78
C PRO A 200 13.44 -26.69 -25.56
N GLU A 201 12.99 -27.83 -26.07
CA GLU A 201 13.81 -28.59 -27.02
C GLU A 201 14.14 -27.62 -28.14
N LEU A 202 15.43 -27.33 -28.31
CA LEU A 202 15.91 -26.52 -29.43
C LEU A 202 15.41 -27.22 -30.70
N SER A 203 14.33 -26.71 -31.27
CA SER A 203 13.81 -27.19 -32.53
C SER A 203 14.85 -26.81 -33.57
N HIS A 204 15.71 -27.77 -33.85
CA HIS A 204 16.79 -27.74 -34.85
C HIS A 204 17.94 -26.81 -34.46
N THR A 205 19.10 -27.38 -34.14
CA THR A 205 20.36 -26.67 -34.33
C THR A 205 20.49 -26.48 -35.85
N PRO A 206 20.49 -25.25 -36.40
CA PRO A 206 20.76 -25.07 -37.81
C PRO A 206 22.12 -25.72 -38.12
N GLU A 207 22.24 -26.43 -39.24
CA GLU A 207 23.55 -26.91 -39.68
C GLU A 207 24.53 -25.72 -39.73
N GLU A 208 25.73 -25.88 -39.18
CA GLU A 208 26.75 -24.84 -39.21
C GLU A 208 27.06 -24.47 -40.67
N GLN A 209 26.62 -23.29 -41.10
CA GLN A 209 26.87 -22.75 -42.43
C GLN A 209 27.67 -21.46 -42.31
N PHE A 210 28.72 -21.35 -43.14
CA PHE A 210 29.46 -20.09 -43.26
C PHE A 210 28.61 -19.10 -44.07
N VAL A 211 28.12 -18.05 -43.40
CA VAL A 211 27.40 -16.93 -44.02
C VAL A 211 28.28 -15.69 -44.14
N GLU A 212 28.07 -14.87 -45.18
CA GLU A 212 28.74 -13.57 -45.34
C GLU A 212 28.32 -12.62 -44.20
N CYS A 213 29.27 -11.81 -43.69
CA CYS A 213 29.09 -10.93 -42.51
C CYS A 213 28.05 -9.81 -42.67
N SER A 214 27.20 -9.83 -43.69
CA SER A 214 26.22 -8.79 -44.04
C SER A 214 24.77 -9.19 -43.85
N GLU A 215 24.46 -10.43 -43.49
CA GLU A 215 23.09 -10.81 -43.13
C GLU A 215 22.78 -10.39 -41.68
N VAL A 216 21.59 -9.80 -41.52
CA VAL A 216 21.06 -9.32 -40.23
C VAL A 216 20.93 -10.53 -39.30
N TYR A 217 21.59 -10.47 -38.14
CA TYR A 217 21.36 -11.44 -37.07
C TYR A 217 19.86 -11.46 -36.76
N ASP A 218 19.23 -12.64 -36.78
CA ASP A 218 18.02 -12.85 -36.00
C ASP A 218 18.36 -12.43 -34.56
N GLU A 219 17.53 -11.56 -33.97
CA GLU A 219 17.71 -11.09 -32.59
C GLU A 219 18.01 -12.30 -31.71
N GLU A 220 19.12 -12.26 -30.96
CA GLU A 220 19.41 -13.30 -29.97
C GLU A 220 18.15 -13.51 -29.14
N VAL A 221 17.55 -14.72 -29.22
CA VAL A 221 16.43 -15.07 -28.36
C VAL A 221 16.97 -14.98 -26.94
N GLN A 222 16.62 -13.90 -26.24
CA GLN A 222 16.91 -13.77 -24.82
C GLN A 222 16.28 -14.97 -24.13
N ASP A 223 17.12 -15.86 -23.59
CA ASP A 223 16.70 -16.97 -22.75
C ASP A 223 16.15 -16.37 -21.44
N ASN A 224 14.87 -16.02 -21.46
CA ASN A 224 14.18 -15.55 -20.28
C ASN A 224 13.88 -16.77 -19.41
N SER A 225 14.79 -17.07 -18.47
CA SER A 225 14.66 -18.14 -17.46
C SER A 225 13.39 -18.08 -16.60
N VAL A 226 12.55 -17.06 -16.78
CA VAL A 226 11.27 -16.83 -16.12
C VAL A 226 10.08 -17.39 -16.93
N ASP A 227 10.26 -17.65 -18.23
CA ASP A 227 9.24 -18.18 -19.14
C ASP A 227 8.94 -19.66 -18.81
N GLY A 228 8.14 -19.87 -17.77
CA GLY A 228 7.82 -21.19 -17.21
C GLY A 228 7.48 -21.21 -15.72
N ILE A 229 7.63 -20.05 -15.06
CA ILE A 229 7.28 -19.88 -13.64
C ILE A 229 5.87 -19.29 -13.54
N PHE A 230 4.98 -20.01 -12.86
CA PHE A 230 3.62 -19.54 -12.57
C PHE A 230 3.63 -18.52 -11.41
N ALA A 231 2.86 -17.44 -11.55
CA ALA A 231 2.73 -16.47 -10.47
C ALA A 231 2.03 -17.10 -9.25
N PRO A 232 2.33 -16.67 -8.02
CA PRO A 232 1.88 -17.29 -6.80
C PRO A 232 0.36 -17.36 -6.75
N ARG A 233 -0.17 -18.57 -6.54
CA ARG A 233 -1.59 -18.84 -6.39
C ARG A 233 -1.91 -19.34 -5.00
N CYS A 234 -3.04 -18.90 -4.45
CA CYS A 234 -3.56 -19.33 -3.16
C CYS A 234 -4.69 -20.36 -3.31
N ASP A 235 -4.63 -21.41 -2.52
CA ASP A 235 -5.78 -22.27 -2.24
C ASP A 235 -6.57 -21.76 -1.05
N LEU A 236 -7.60 -22.52 -0.65
CA LEU A 236 -8.43 -22.18 0.51
C LEU A 236 -7.61 -22.02 1.80
N ASN A 237 -6.59 -22.86 2.01
CA ASN A 237 -5.76 -22.78 3.20
C ASN A 237 -4.83 -21.56 3.17
N GLY A 238 -4.23 -21.26 2.01
CA GLY A 238 -3.43 -20.05 1.80
C GLY A 238 -4.26 -18.79 2.05
N TYR A 239 -5.49 -18.73 1.52
CA TYR A 239 -6.40 -17.62 1.78
C TYR A 239 -6.81 -17.48 3.24
N LYS A 240 -7.03 -18.59 3.96
CA LYS A 240 -7.32 -18.52 5.40
C LYS A 240 -6.20 -17.84 6.17
N ILE A 241 -4.96 -18.27 5.95
CA ILE A 241 -3.78 -17.68 6.59
C ILE A 241 -3.58 -16.23 6.14
N TRP A 242 -3.75 -15.94 4.85
CA TRP A 242 -3.68 -14.58 4.31
C TRP A 242 -4.70 -13.65 4.99
N GLY A 243 -5.95 -14.09 5.14
CA GLY A 243 -7.01 -13.32 5.80
C GLY A 243 -6.71 -13.05 7.28
N GLU A 244 -6.17 -14.05 7.99
CA GLU A 244 -5.69 -13.89 9.39
C GLU A 244 -4.57 -12.85 9.48
N ILE A 245 -3.59 -12.90 8.57
CA ILE A 245 -2.50 -11.93 8.49
C ILE A 245 -3.02 -10.51 8.21
N VAL A 246 -3.87 -10.35 7.20
CA VAL A 246 -4.45 -9.05 6.84
C VAL A 246 -5.29 -8.48 7.98
N HIS A 247 -6.03 -9.33 8.70
CA HIS A 247 -6.73 -8.93 9.92
C HIS A 247 -5.76 -8.39 10.98
N ILE A 248 -4.68 -9.12 11.29
CA ILE A 248 -3.65 -8.68 12.27
C ILE A 248 -3.03 -7.33 11.88
N LEU A 249 -2.64 -7.18 10.61
CA LEU A 249 -2.10 -5.91 10.09
C LEU A 249 -3.10 -4.77 10.23
N THR A 250 -4.37 -5.02 9.88
CA THR A 250 -5.43 -4.00 9.93
C THR A 250 -5.75 -3.60 11.37
N VAL A 251 -5.80 -4.56 12.31
CA VAL A 251 -5.96 -4.29 13.75
C VAL A 251 -4.79 -3.44 14.26
N PHE A 252 -3.56 -3.73 13.84
CA PHE A 252 -2.40 -2.96 14.24
C PHE A 252 -2.48 -1.50 13.76
N ILE A 253 -2.84 -1.26 12.50
CA ILE A 253 -3.03 0.09 11.97
C ILE A 253 -4.18 0.80 12.69
N ALA A 254 -5.34 0.15 12.84
CA ALA A 254 -6.50 0.70 13.53
C ALA A 254 -6.23 1.06 15.00
N ARG A 255 -5.31 0.34 15.66
CA ARG A 255 -4.94 0.59 17.05
C ARG A 255 -3.84 1.62 17.20
N TYR A 256 -2.85 1.60 16.29
CA TYR A 256 -1.60 2.30 16.52
C TYR A 256 -1.30 3.46 15.57
N ARG A 257 -1.81 3.42 14.34
CA ARG A 257 -1.53 4.38 13.27
C ARG A 257 -2.75 4.57 12.36
N ILE A 258 -3.84 5.06 12.94
CA ILE A 258 -5.11 5.32 12.23
C ILE A 258 -4.99 6.33 11.08
N ASP A 259 -3.86 7.04 11.01
CA ASP A 259 -3.46 7.98 9.99
C ASP A 259 -2.75 7.34 8.78
N ILE A 260 -2.66 6.02 8.73
CA ILE A 260 -2.06 5.24 7.64
C ILE A 260 -3.15 4.51 6.84
N GLN A 261 -3.03 4.52 5.51
CA GLN A 261 -3.73 3.61 4.61
C GLN A 261 -2.88 2.36 4.35
N LEU A 262 -3.37 1.20 4.79
CA LEU A 262 -2.76 -0.10 4.47
C LEU A 262 -3.29 -0.58 3.11
N ILE A 263 -2.38 -0.89 2.18
CA ILE A 263 -2.70 -1.41 0.86
C ILE A 263 -2.17 -2.83 0.76
N VAL A 264 -3.05 -3.77 0.41
CA VAL A 264 -2.68 -5.18 0.25
C VAL A 264 -3.29 -5.72 -1.04
N ALA A 265 -2.46 -6.39 -1.84
CA ALA A 265 -2.94 -7.10 -3.01
C ALA A 265 -3.67 -8.38 -2.64
N VAL A 266 -4.82 -8.63 -3.28
CA VAL A 266 -5.52 -9.91 -3.18
C VAL A 266 -4.70 -10.96 -3.95
N PRO A 267 -4.31 -12.09 -3.33
CA PRO A 267 -3.58 -13.15 -4.02
C PRO A 267 -4.41 -13.74 -5.16
N LEU A 268 -3.73 -14.19 -6.22
CA LEU A 268 -4.40 -14.86 -7.32
C LEU A 268 -4.94 -16.23 -6.88
N PRO A 269 -6.16 -16.59 -7.27
CA PRO A 269 -6.75 -17.85 -6.86
C PRO A 269 -6.15 -19.03 -7.63
N SER A 270 -5.99 -20.16 -6.96
CA SER A 270 -5.74 -21.44 -7.66
C SER A 270 -7.00 -21.92 -8.38
N GLU A 271 -6.83 -22.69 -9.46
CA GLU A 271 -7.94 -23.21 -10.28
C GLU A 271 -8.97 -24.03 -9.49
N SER A 272 -8.55 -24.65 -8.37
CA SER A 272 -9.43 -25.41 -7.48
C SER A 272 -10.17 -24.55 -6.45
N SER A 273 -9.81 -23.28 -6.30
CA SER A 273 -10.39 -22.37 -5.32
C SER A 273 -11.73 -21.81 -5.80
N THR A 274 -12.71 -21.71 -4.89
CA THR A 274 -13.97 -21.03 -5.19
C THR A 274 -13.80 -19.51 -5.40
N ALA A 275 -12.68 -18.94 -4.97
CA ALA A 275 -12.33 -17.54 -5.22
C ALA A 275 -12.08 -17.24 -6.70
N ASP A 276 -11.69 -18.24 -7.50
CA ASP A 276 -11.44 -18.12 -8.94
C ASP A 276 -12.71 -17.76 -9.73
N LYS A 277 -13.85 -18.31 -9.29
CA LYS A 277 -15.15 -18.14 -9.96
C LYS A 277 -15.97 -16.98 -9.44
N ASP A 278 -15.83 -16.69 -8.15
CA ASP A 278 -16.67 -15.75 -7.41
C ASP A 278 -15.89 -15.22 -6.22
N LEU A 279 -15.02 -14.23 -6.47
CA LEU A 279 -14.18 -13.63 -5.45
C LEU A 279 -15.02 -12.94 -4.37
N LEU A 280 -16.04 -12.16 -4.73
CA LEU A 280 -16.87 -11.45 -3.76
C LEU A 280 -17.61 -12.42 -2.83
N GLY A 281 -18.29 -13.42 -3.38
CA GLY A 281 -18.98 -14.41 -2.58
C GLY A 281 -18.01 -15.26 -1.77
N PHE A 282 -16.79 -15.52 -2.27
CA PHE A 282 -15.74 -16.16 -1.48
C PHE A 282 -15.37 -15.32 -0.25
N MET A 283 -15.13 -14.02 -0.40
CA MET A 283 -14.82 -13.10 0.71
C MET A 283 -15.94 -13.09 1.76
N HIS A 284 -17.20 -13.11 1.34
CA HIS A 284 -18.34 -13.24 2.25
C HIS A 284 -18.38 -14.59 2.96
N ARG A 285 -18.13 -15.70 2.26
CA ARG A 285 -18.06 -17.05 2.86
C ARG A 285 -16.93 -17.17 3.89
N GLN A 286 -15.82 -16.46 3.69
CA GLN A 286 -14.72 -16.39 4.66
C GLN A 286 -14.97 -15.39 5.81
N LEU A 287 -16.11 -14.71 5.84
CA LEU A 287 -16.48 -13.67 6.83
C LEU A 287 -15.56 -12.44 6.84
N TRP A 288 -14.69 -12.29 5.85
CA TRP A 288 -13.75 -11.16 5.73
C TRP A 288 -14.45 -9.81 5.72
N LEU A 289 -15.63 -9.75 5.12
CA LEU A 289 -16.41 -8.52 4.98
C LEU A 289 -17.53 -8.42 6.02
N SER A 290 -17.47 -9.14 7.14
CA SER A 290 -18.53 -9.12 8.17
C SER A 290 -18.21 -8.15 9.31
N GLY A 291 -19.13 -7.24 9.64
CA GLY A 291 -18.99 -6.34 10.79
C GLY A 291 -17.85 -5.33 10.66
N SER A 292 -16.98 -5.23 11.67
CA SER A 292 -15.78 -4.40 11.69
C SER A 292 -14.54 -5.25 11.96
N VAL A 293 -13.36 -4.65 11.82
CA VAL A 293 -12.06 -5.25 12.18
C VAL A 293 -11.96 -5.73 13.63
N ASP A 294 -12.84 -5.28 14.54
CA ASP A 294 -12.86 -5.77 15.93
C ASP A 294 -13.41 -7.20 16.03
N MET A 295 -14.12 -7.68 15.01
CA MET A 295 -14.58 -9.05 14.92
C MET A 295 -13.46 -9.94 14.38
N ASN A 296 -13.23 -11.07 15.04
CA ASN A 296 -12.27 -12.07 14.60
C ASN A 296 -12.46 -12.41 13.11
N GLN A 297 -11.37 -12.49 12.36
CA GLN A 297 -11.31 -12.83 10.93
C GLN A 297 -11.87 -11.76 9.97
N SER A 298 -12.49 -10.69 10.48
CA SER A 298 -12.97 -9.60 9.63
C SER A 298 -11.83 -8.68 9.22
N VAL A 299 -11.75 -8.37 7.94
CA VAL A 299 -10.83 -7.36 7.40
C VAL A 299 -11.57 -6.09 7.01
N ALA A 300 -12.87 -5.97 7.33
CA ALA A 300 -13.69 -4.80 7.02
C ALA A 300 -13.23 -3.58 7.85
N SER A 301 -12.61 -2.60 7.18
CA SER A 301 -11.98 -1.46 7.84
C SER A 301 -11.88 -0.26 6.89
N ALA A 302 -11.95 0.96 7.44
CA ALA A 302 -11.63 2.18 6.71
C ALA A 302 -10.12 2.31 6.38
N PHE A 303 -9.27 1.61 7.14
CA PHE A 303 -7.81 1.72 7.04
C PHE A 303 -7.20 0.72 6.06
N LEU A 304 -7.99 -0.23 5.53
CA LEU A 304 -7.53 -1.25 4.59
C LEU A 304 -8.09 -0.99 3.20
N GLN A 305 -7.20 -0.96 2.22
CA GLN A 305 -7.50 -0.93 0.79
C GLN A 305 -6.98 -2.23 0.17
N LEU A 306 -7.91 -3.10 -0.22
CA LEU A 306 -7.58 -4.28 -1.01
C LEU A 306 -7.46 -3.89 -2.48
N SER A 307 -6.58 -4.57 -3.20
CA SER A 307 -6.30 -4.25 -4.60
C SER A 307 -6.21 -5.48 -5.47
N TYR A 308 -6.81 -5.39 -6.67
CA TYR A 308 -6.94 -6.49 -7.64
C TYR A 308 -7.39 -5.92 -8.99
N PRO A 309 -7.33 -6.64 -10.12
CA PRO A 309 -6.45 -7.76 -10.45
C PRO A 309 -4.95 -7.39 -10.45
N TRP A 310 -4.09 -8.38 -10.71
CA TRP A 310 -2.64 -8.17 -10.87
C TRP A 310 -2.34 -7.48 -12.20
N LEU A 311 -1.21 -6.78 -12.27
CA LEU A 311 -0.86 -5.89 -13.37
C LEU A 311 0.24 -6.50 -14.22
N LYS A 312 0.18 -6.27 -15.53
CA LYS A 312 1.30 -6.44 -16.44
C LYS A 312 1.90 -5.07 -16.73
N THR A 313 3.18 -4.90 -16.40
CA THR A 313 3.92 -3.65 -16.56
C THR A 313 5.23 -3.93 -17.32
N PRO A 314 5.91 -2.90 -17.89
CA PRO A 314 7.25 -3.09 -18.45
C PRO A 314 8.22 -3.73 -17.45
N GLY A 315 8.04 -3.44 -16.16
CA GLY A 315 8.87 -3.98 -15.11
C GLY A 315 8.56 -5.43 -14.73
N SER A 316 7.34 -5.92 -14.97
CA SER A 316 6.96 -7.25 -14.55
C SER A 316 7.59 -8.36 -15.39
N GLN A 317 8.33 -8.04 -16.46
CA GLN A 317 9.00 -9.00 -17.37
C GLN A 317 9.95 -10.00 -16.70
N MET A 318 10.45 -9.68 -15.50
CA MET A 318 11.33 -10.57 -14.73
C MET A 318 10.60 -11.23 -13.55
N LEU A 319 9.26 -11.18 -13.53
CA LEU A 319 8.41 -11.85 -12.54
C LEU A 319 7.71 -13.05 -13.16
N ALA A 320 7.33 -13.98 -12.31
CA ALA A 320 6.51 -15.12 -12.70
C ALA A 320 5.25 -14.67 -13.47
N GLU A 321 4.96 -15.33 -14.60
CA GLU A 321 3.91 -14.97 -15.57
C GLU A 321 3.94 -13.53 -16.10
N ASN A 322 5.03 -12.81 -15.91
CA ASN A 322 5.17 -11.42 -16.28
C ASN A 322 4.11 -10.50 -15.65
N ILE A 323 3.68 -10.79 -14.42
CA ILE A 323 2.67 -10.01 -13.69
C ILE A 323 3.12 -9.66 -12.27
N GLU A 324 2.61 -8.55 -11.75
CA GLU A 324 2.91 -8.04 -10.40
C GLU A 324 1.65 -7.64 -9.61
N PRO A 325 1.68 -7.71 -8.27
CA PRO A 325 0.62 -7.20 -7.43
C PRO A 325 0.39 -5.69 -7.65
N PRO A 326 -0.86 -5.20 -7.56
CA PRO A 326 -1.21 -3.81 -7.83
C PRO A 326 -0.89 -2.83 -6.69
N ASP A 327 -0.46 -3.30 -5.52
CA ASP A 327 -0.32 -2.47 -4.32
C ASP A 327 0.76 -1.38 -4.46
N GLY A 328 1.90 -1.70 -5.08
CA GLY A 328 2.94 -0.71 -5.40
C GLY A 328 2.45 0.37 -6.38
N ALA A 329 1.71 -0.03 -7.42
CA ALA A 329 1.15 0.90 -8.39
C ALA A 329 0.12 1.84 -7.74
N ILE A 330 -0.83 1.30 -6.95
CA ILE A 330 -1.82 2.13 -6.24
C ILE A 330 -1.13 3.07 -5.24
N ALA A 331 -0.14 2.59 -4.49
CA ALA A 331 0.62 3.45 -3.57
C ALA A 331 1.26 4.65 -4.30
N GLY A 332 1.85 4.41 -5.47
CA GLY A 332 2.43 5.48 -6.29
C GLY A 332 1.39 6.44 -6.87
N MET A 333 0.25 5.90 -7.35
CA MET A 333 -0.87 6.71 -7.82
C MET A 333 -1.44 7.61 -6.71
N LEU A 334 -1.60 7.07 -5.50
CA LEU A 334 -2.09 7.80 -4.33
C LEU A 334 -1.10 8.89 -3.91
N ALA A 335 0.20 8.58 -3.88
CA ALA A 335 1.26 9.55 -3.58
C ALA A 335 1.28 10.70 -4.60
N ARG A 336 1.29 10.37 -5.90
CA ARG A 336 1.20 11.36 -6.97
C ARG A 336 -0.08 12.20 -6.88
N ASN A 337 -1.21 11.57 -6.60
CA ASN A 337 -2.48 12.26 -6.45
C ASN A 337 -2.47 13.23 -5.25
N ALA A 338 -1.90 12.83 -4.12
CA ALA A 338 -1.76 13.69 -2.95
C ALA A 338 -0.95 14.95 -3.26
N LEU A 339 0.09 14.84 -4.10
CA LEU A 339 0.93 15.96 -4.52
C LEU A 339 0.28 16.89 -5.55
N ILE A 340 -0.49 16.35 -6.51
CA ILE A 340 -1.00 17.13 -7.66
C ILE A 340 -2.43 17.63 -7.43
N ARG A 341 -3.28 16.81 -6.80
CA ARG A 341 -4.73 17.03 -6.66
C ARG A 341 -5.21 17.07 -5.22
N GLY A 342 -4.33 16.75 -4.27
CA GLY A 342 -4.63 16.60 -2.84
C GLY A 342 -5.12 15.19 -2.48
N ALA A 343 -4.80 14.75 -1.25
CA ALA A 343 -5.12 13.39 -0.79
C ALA A 343 -6.64 13.15 -0.63
N TYR A 344 -7.45 14.21 -0.64
CA TYR A 344 -8.89 14.19 -0.50
C TYR A 344 -9.65 13.84 -1.79
N ARG A 345 -8.97 13.70 -2.93
CA ARG A 345 -9.60 13.25 -4.18
C ARG A 345 -9.34 11.78 -4.44
N SER A 346 -10.31 11.09 -5.05
CA SER A 346 -10.11 9.73 -5.57
C SER A 346 -8.92 9.68 -6.53
N ALA A 347 -8.15 8.59 -6.43
CA ALA A 347 -7.11 8.26 -7.40
C ALA A 347 -7.67 7.65 -8.70
N SER A 348 -8.95 7.24 -8.72
CA SER A 348 -9.62 6.83 -9.96
C SER A 348 -9.75 7.99 -10.95
N GLY A 349 -9.68 7.69 -12.24
CA GLY A 349 -9.72 8.68 -13.32
C GLY A 349 -8.44 9.51 -13.48
N ILE A 350 -7.32 9.08 -12.89
CA ILE A 350 -5.99 9.60 -13.20
C ILE A 350 -5.34 8.68 -14.22
N ASN A 351 -4.69 9.25 -15.23
CA ASN A 351 -3.89 8.47 -16.18
C ASN A 351 -2.79 7.71 -15.44
N GLN A 352 -2.87 6.37 -15.40
CA GLN A 352 -1.76 5.55 -14.95
C GLN A 352 -0.62 5.56 -15.98
N THR A 353 0.58 5.31 -15.49
CA THR A 353 1.79 5.16 -16.29
C THR A 353 2.18 3.68 -16.28
N ASP A 354 2.76 3.15 -17.35
CA ASP A 354 3.39 1.81 -17.34
C ASP A 354 2.50 0.61 -16.98
N ILE A 355 1.17 0.69 -17.16
CA ILE A 355 0.26 -0.47 -17.05
C ILE A 355 -0.18 -0.90 -18.46
N GLN A 356 0.16 -2.13 -18.85
CA GLN A 356 -0.07 -2.68 -20.19
C GLN A 356 -1.30 -3.58 -20.25
N ASP A 357 -1.50 -4.43 -19.23
CA ASP A 357 -2.62 -5.38 -19.14
C ASP A 357 -2.89 -5.71 -17.65
N ILE A 358 -3.93 -6.50 -17.40
CA ILE A 358 -4.32 -7.03 -16.11
C ILE A 358 -4.61 -8.52 -16.18
N TYR A 359 -4.35 -9.21 -15.08
CA TYR A 359 -4.67 -10.61 -14.90
C TYR A 359 -5.24 -10.92 -13.50
N PRO A 360 -6.37 -11.63 -13.39
CA PRO A 360 -7.27 -12.01 -14.49
C PRO A 360 -8.03 -10.78 -15.00
N ARG A 361 -8.62 -10.92 -16.19
CA ARG A 361 -9.55 -9.92 -16.71
C ARG A 361 -10.93 -10.16 -16.10
N LEU A 362 -11.44 -9.17 -15.37
CA LEU A 362 -12.75 -9.23 -14.75
C LEU A 362 -13.83 -8.74 -15.73
N SER A 363 -14.91 -9.52 -15.83
CA SER A 363 -16.13 -9.10 -16.50
C SER A 363 -16.89 -8.06 -15.69
N ARG A 364 -17.77 -7.30 -16.36
CA ARG A 364 -18.67 -6.36 -15.68
C ARG A 364 -19.57 -7.05 -14.64
N GLU A 365 -19.96 -8.30 -14.91
CA GLU A 365 -20.77 -9.08 -13.97
C GLU A 365 -19.98 -9.39 -12.70
N GLU A 366 -18.75 -9.89 -12.81
CA GLU A 366 -17.90 -10.17 -11.64
C GLU A 366 -17.58 -8.91 -10.81
N MET A 367 -17.42 -7.76 -11.46
CA MET A 367 -17.13 -6.50 -10.76
C MET A 367 -18.33 -5.91 -10.02
N TYR A 368 -19.53 -5.95 -10.63
CA TYR A 368 -20.68 -5.17 -10.16
C TYR A 368 -21.86 -6.03 -9.67
N ALA A 369 -21.82 -7.36 -9.81
CA ALA A 369 -22.81 -8.24 -9.22
C ALA A 369 -22.79 -8.14 -7.69
N LYS A 370 -23.97 -8.26 -7.09
CA LYS A 370 -24.14 -8.29 -5.64
C LYS A 370 -24.19 -9.72 -5.16
N TRP A 371 -23.65 -9.96 -3.97
CA TRP A 371 -23.78 -11.25 -3.30
C TRP A 371 -25.02 -11.25 -2.40
N ASN A 372 -26.15 -11.72 -2.93
CA ASN A 372 -27.45 -11.68 -2.23
C ASN A 372 -27.51 -12.55 -0.96
N SER A 373 -26.53 -13.43 -0.73
CA SER A 373 -26.42 -14.27 0.48
C SER A 373 -25.45 -13.70 1.52
N ALA A 374 -25.03 -12.44 1.39
CA ALA A 374 -24.19 -11.77 2.39
C ALA A 374 -24.93 -11.58 3.72
N ALA A 375 -24.19 -11.66 4.82
CA ALA A 375 -24.72 -11.37 6.14
C ALA A 375 -25.19 -9.90 6.24
N ILE A 376 -26.17 -9.62 7.10
CA ILE A 376 -26.75 -8.28 7.25
C ILE A 376 -25.67 -7.25 7.66
N ASN A 377 -24.77 -7.65 8.56
CA ASN A 377 -23.64 -6.83 9.00
C ASN A 377 -22.47 -6.78 8.00
N ALA A 378 -22.61 -7.38 6.81
CA ALA A 378 -21.58 -7.40 5.77
C ALA A 378 -21.90 -6.44 4.60
N SER A 379 -22.81 -5.48 4.81
CA SER A 379 -23.32 -4.54 3.81
C SER A 379 -23.60 -5.25 2.46
N PRO A 380 -24.66 -6.08 2.43
CA PRO A 380 -24.95 -7.09 1.39
C PRO A 380 -25.27 -6.51 0.01
N GLN A 381 -25.40 -5.19 -0.08
CA GLN A 381 -25.67 -4.47 -1.32
C GLN A 381 -24.41 -3.98 -2.04
N ALA A 382 -23.25 -4.09 -1.38
CA ALA A 382 -21.97 -3.72 -1.96
C ALA A 382 -21.47 -4.82 -2.91
N ASN A 383 -21.02 -4.42 -4.09
CA ASN A 383 -20.39 -5.31 -5.08
C ASN A 383 -18.87 -5.41 -4.85
N LEU A 384 -18.13 -6.04 -5.76
CA LEU A 384 -16.68 -6.18 -5.63
C LEU A 384 -15.97 -4.82 -5.76
N ALA A 385 -16.38 -3.98 -6.71
CA ALA A 385 -15.84 -2.64 -6.92
C ALA A 385 -16.09 -1.69 -5.73
N ASP A 386 -17.08 -1.99 -4.88
CA ASP A 386 -17.35 -1.27 -3.64
C ASP A 386 -16.44 -1.69 -2.46
N ARG A 387 -15.61 -2.73 -2.64
CA ARG A 387 -14.84 -3.39 -1.55
C ARG A 387 -13.36 -3.58 -1.83
N VAL A 388 -13.03 -3.65 -3.10
CA VAL A 388 -11.68 -3.86 -3.61
C VAL A 388 -11.44 -2.77 -4.63
N SER A 389 -10.27 -2.12 -4.54
CA SER A 389 -9.83 -1.18 -5.56
C SER A 389 -9.46 -1.96 -6.81
N LEU A 390 -10.25 -1.75 -7.87
CA LEU A 390 -10.20 -2.55 -9.09
C LEU A 390 -9.52 -1.81 -10.23
N PHE A 391 -8.58 -2.48 -10.90
CA PHE A 391 -8.20 -2.14 -12.27
C PHE A 391 -9.12 -2.83 -13.28
N GLY A 392 -9.39 -2.17 -14.40
CA GLY A 392 -10.24 -2.73 -15.45
C GLY A 392 -10.11 -1.96 -16.76
N TYR A 393 -10.73 -2.49 -17.81
CA TYR A 393 -10.65 -1.92 -19.15
C TYR A 393 -11.66 -0.78 -19.37
N THR A 394 -11.16 0.32 -19.91
CA THR A 394 -11.92 1.44 -20.47
C THR A 394 -11.57 1.59 -21.96
N PRO A 395 -12.30 2.41 -22.74
CA PRO A 395 -11.91 2.75 -24.11
C PRO A 395 -10.49 3.34 -24.25
N GLU A 396 -9.98 3.97 -23.20
CA GLU A 396 -8.66 4.61 -23.13
C GLU A 396 -7.53 3.65 -22.71
N GLY A 397 -7.86 2.46 -22.20
CA GLY A 397 -6.90 1.44 -21.79
C GLY A 397 -7.26 0.78 -20.46
N VAL A 398 -6.28 0.19 -19.79
CA VAL A 398 -6.46 -0.30 -18.42
C VAL A 398 -6.42 0.90 -17.47
N GLU A 399 -7.45 1.05 -16.63
CA GLU A 399 -7.53 2.11 -15.61
C GLU A 399 -7.90 1.61 -14.22
N LEU A 400 -7.52 2.39 -13.20
CA LEU A 400 -8.07 2.22 -11.85
C LEU A 400 -9.53 2.68 -11.82
N LEU A 401 -10.45 1.71 -11.81
CA LEU A 401 -11.90 1.92 -11.83
C LEU A 401 -12.45 2.25 -10.44
N SER A 402 -11.81 1.76 -9.37
CA SER A 402 -12.28 1.95 -8.00
C SER A 402 -11.15 2.27 -7.02
N ASP A 403 -11.39 3.25 -6.15
CA ASP A 403 -10.49 3.69 -5.07
C ASP A 403 -11.24 3.63 -3.73
N VAL A 404 -11.27 2.43 -3.14
CA VAL A 404 -12.17 2.07 -2.03
C VAL A 404 -11.46 1.31 -0.90
N THR A 405 -12.02 1.43 0.29
CA THR A 405 -11.66 0.64 1.48
C THR A 405 -12.55 -0.60 1.59
N THR A 406 -12.21 -1.50 2.51
CA THR A 406 -13.04 -2.68 2.81
C THR A 406 -14.22 -2.38 3.75
N SER A 407 -14.40 -1.13 4.20
CA SER A 407 -15.36 -0.76 5.23
C SER A 407 -16.81 -1.11 4.88
N ASN A 408 -17.53 -1.66 5.86
CA ASN A 408 -18.98 -1.88 5.77
C ASN A 408 -19.80 -0.60 5.94
N ILE A 409 -19.20 0.46 6.47
CA ILE A 409 -19.85 1.75 6.63
C ILE A 409 -19.73 2.52 5.32
N THR A 410 -20.86 2.82 4.68
CA THR A 410 -20.90 3.47 3.36
C THR A 410 -20.10 4.76 3.30
N LEU A 411 -20.10 5.58 4.37
CA LEU A 411 -19.32 6.83 4.44
C LEU A 411 -17.81 6.61 4.28
N TYR A 412 -17.29 5.49 4.78
CA TYR A 412 -15.87 5.15 4.75
C TYR A 412 -15.47 4.30 3.54
N ARG A 413 -16.42 3.97 2.65
CA ARG A 413 -16.15 3.12 1.50
C ARG A 413 -15.16 3.76 0.54
N SER A 414 -15.30 5.05 0.25
CA SER A 414 -14.36 5.74 -0.62
C SER A 414 -13.06 6.02 0.13
N ALA A 415 -11.92 5.58 -0.41
CA ALA A 415 -10.64 5.68 0.29
C ALA A 415 -10.15 7.12 0.46
N ASN A 416 -10.61 8.05 -0.38
CA ASN A 416 -10.32 9.47 -0.23
C ASN A 416 -10.89 10.05 1.08
N VAL A 417 -12.02 9.52 1.59
CA VAL A 417 -12.60 9.93 2.88
C VAL A 417 -11.67 9.55 4.02
N ASN A 418 -11.12 8.33 4.01
CA ASN A 418 -10.14 7.91 5.02
C ASN A 418 -8.87 8.77 4.96
N ARG A 419 -8.44 9.17 3.77
CA ARG A 419 -7.29 10.07 3.59
C ARG A 419 -7.56 11.49 4.12
N ILE A 420 -8.79 12.02 4.01
CA ILE A 420 -9.19 13.29 4.67
C ILE A 420 -9.07 13.16 6.19
N ILE A 421 -9.58 12.06 6.75
CA ILE A 421 -9.53 11.83 8.20
C ILE A 421 -8.09 11.69 8.67
N SER A 422 -7.25 10.97 7.92
CA SER A 422 -5.82 10.83 8.18
C SER A 422 -5.10 12.18 8.19
N LEU A 423 -5.41 13.09 7.27
CA LEU A 423 -4.88 14.46 7.24
C LEU A 423 -5.24 15.25 8.50
N VAL A 424 -6.49 15.15 8.95
CA VAL A 424 -6.96 15.82 10.17
C VAL A 424 -6.25 15.26 11.39
N ILE A 425 -6.13 13.93 11.50
CA ILE A 425 -5.42 13.27 12.60
C ILE A 425 -3.96 13.72 12.64
N ARG A 426 -3.24 13.67 11.51
CA ARG A 426 -1.84 14.09 11.44
C ARG A 426 -1.64 15.52 11.88
N SER A 427 -2.50 16.41 11.42
CA SER A 427 -2.41 17.83 11.77
C SER A 427 -2.76 18.08 13.24
N ALA A 428 -3.70 17.32 13.80
CA ALA A 428 -4.03 17.38 15.21
C ALA A 428 -2.90 16.82 16.09
N THR A 429 -2.25 15.74 15.66
CA THR A 429 -1.07 15.18 16.34
C THR A 429 0.10 16.16 16.31
N ASP A 430 0.41 16.75 15.15
CA ASP A 430 1.47 17.75 15.00
C ASP A 430 1.22 18.98 15.90
N ALA A 431 -0.01 19.49 15.94
CA ALA A 431 -0.39 20.56 16.86
C ALA A 431 -0.28 20.10 18.33
N GLY A 432 -0.65 18.86 18.65
CA GLY A 432 -0.55 18.30 19.99
C GLY A 432 0.90 18.21 20.47
N ASP A 433 1.80 17.71 19.62
CA ASP A 433 3.23 17.51 19.92
C ASP A 433 3.94 18.85 20.21
N GLU A 434 3.56 19.93 19.53
CA GLU A 434 4.10 21.27 19.80
C GLU A 434 3.69 21.79 21.19
N PHE A 435 2.52 21.42 21.69
CA PHE A 435 1.94 21.98 22.91
C PHE A 435 1.99 21.06 24.14
N VAL A 436 2.66 19.91 24.08
CA VAL A 436 2.68 18.90 25.16
C VAL A 436 3.12 19.47 26.52
N PHE A 437 3.94 20.51 26.54
CA PHE A 437 4.48 21.13 27.76
C PHE A 437 3.89 22.52 28.06
N GLU A 438 2.88 22.95 27.31
CA GLU A 438 2.22 24.23 27.54
C GLU A 438 1.27 24.19 28.74
N THR A 439 0.97 25.36 29.28
CA THR A 439 0.02 25.47 30.39
C THR A 439 -1.41 25.17 29.89
N ASN A 440 -2.08 24.19 30.50
CA ASN A 440 -3.47 23.86 30.17
C ASN A 440 -4.43 25.01 30.57
N GLY A 441 -4.90 25.77 29.59
CA GLY A 441 -5.79 26.90 29.80
C GLY A 441 -6.34 27.50 28.50
N GLU A 442 -7.13 28.58 28.62
CA GLU A 442 -7.90 29.15 27.51
C GLU A 442 -7.04 29.59 26.32
N ALA A 443 -5.80 30.05 26.56
CA ALA A 443 -4.86 30.42 25.50
C ALA A 443 -4.49 29.20 24.63
N LEU A 444 -4.12 28.08 25.26
CA LEU A 444 -3.81 26.83 24.56
C LEU A 444 -5.02 26.30 23.78
N TRP A 445 -6.20 26.29 24.40
CA TRP A 445 -7.42 25.81 23.75
C TRP A 445 -7.79 26.66 22.54
N SER A 446 -7.63 27.99 22.65
CA SER A 446 -7.87 28.93 21.55
C SER A 446 -6.91 28.69 20.40
N GLU A 447 -5.64 28.40 20.69
CA GLU A 447 -4.63 28.12 19.67
C GLU A 447 -4.89 26.79 18.94
N ILE A 448 -5.23 25.73 19.68
CA ILE A 448 -5.65 24.43 19.09
C ILE A 448 -6.87 24.63 18.19
N ASN A 449 -7.91 25.32 18.68
CA ASN A 449 -9.08 25.65 17.87
C ASN A 449 -8.69 26.41 16.61
N ARG A 450 -7.85 27.45 16.72
CA ARG A 450 -7.45 28.29 15.60
C ARG A 450 -6.76 27.48 14.50
N ARG A 451 -5.82 26.60 14.88
CA ARG A 451 -5.08 25.74 13.92
C ARG A 451 -5.99 24.73 13.22
N LEU A 452 -6.80 24.00 13.98
CA LEU A 452 -7.72 23.01 13.43
C LEU A 452 -8.78 23.66 12.53
N ASN A 453 -9.34 24.81 12.94
CA ASN A 453 -10.27 25.57 12.09
C ASN A 453 -9.59 26.07 10.80
N ALA A 454 -8.33 26.52 10.86
CA ALA A 454 -7.61 26.96 9.67
C ALA A 454 -7.40 25.82 8.67
N LEU A 455 -7.02 24.62 9.15
CA LEU A 455 -6.91 23.42 8.31
C LEU A 455 -8.24 23.03 7.67
N LEU A 456 -9.30 22.90 8.49
CA LEU A 456 -10.60 22.45 7.98
C LEU A 456 -11.22 23.49 7.04
N ARG A 457 -10.95 24.77 7.27
CA ARG A 457 -11.31 25.85 6.33
C ARG A 457 -10.57 25.71 5.00
N LEU A 458 -9.27 25.43 5.02
CA LEU A 458 -8.50 25.16 3.80
C LEU A 458 -9.09 23.96 3.04
N LEU A 459 -9.39 22.86 3.74
CA LEU A 459 -10.00 21.67 3.14
C LEU A 459 -11.39 21.98 2.56
N TYR A 460 -12.21 22.78 3.24
CA TYR A 460 -13.49 23.24 2.74
C TYR A 460 -13.35 24.07 1.46
N ASP A 461 -12.47 25.08 1.47
CA ASP A 461 -12.24 25.96 0.32
C ASP A 461 -11.68 25.18 -0.89
N LEU A 462 -10.95 24.09 -0.64
CA LEU A 462 -10.46 23.14 -1.66
C LEU A 462 -11.52 22.14 -2.16
N GLY A 463 -12.72 22.16 -1.58
CA GLY A 463 -13.83 21.26 -1.92
C GLY A 463 -13.68 19.84 -1.35
N ALA A 464 -12.82 19.63 -0.36
CA ALA A 464 -12.64 18.35 0.32
C ALA A 464 -13.78 18.05 1.31
N LEU A 465 -14.50 19.08 1.77
CA LEU A 465 -15.62 18.98 2.68
C LEU A 465 -16.91 19.46 2.02
N ARG A 466 -18.03 18.79 2.30
CA ARG A 466 -19.34 19.11 1.75
C ARG A 466 -20.06 20.13 2.62
N GLY A 467 -20.67 21.14 2.00
CA GLY A 467 -21.58 22.05 2.68
C GLY A 467 -21.73 23.37 1.93
N LYS A 468 -22.90 24.00 2.00
CA LYS A 468 -23.10 25.33 1.39
C LYS A 468 -22.36 26.44 2.13
N GLN A 469 -22.09 26.23 3.41
CA GLN A 469 -21.35 27.14 4.28
C GLN A 469 -20.41 26.30 5.17
N PRO A 470 -19.28 26.87 5.65
CA PRO A 470 -18.31 26.15 6.48
C PRO A 470 -18.93 25.47 7.70
N GLU A 471 -19.89 26.10 8.37
CA GLU A 471 -20.58 25.58 9.55
C GLU A 471 -21.42 24.31 9.30
N ASN A 472 -21.78 24.05 8.04
CA ASN A 472 -22.44 22.80 7.65
C ASN A 472 -21.43 21.70 7.28
N ALA A 473 -20.15 22.06 7.11
CA ALA A 473 -19.10 21.18 6.60
C ALA A 473 -18.16 20.70 7.72
N PHE A 474 -17.92 21.53 8.73
CA PHE A 474 -17.11 21.13 9.88
C PHE A 474 -17.43 21.95 11.12
N LEU A 475 -17.09 21.37 12.27
CA LEU A 475 -17.15 22.02 13.58
C LEU A 475 -15.96 21.55 14.43
N VAL A 476 -15.25 22.50 15.03
CA VAL A 476 -14.21 22.22 16.02
C VAL A 476 -14.63 22.81 17.35
N ARG A 477 -14.53 22.01 18.42
CA ARG A 477 -14.76 22.46 19.79
C ARG A 477 -13.57 22.03 20.63
N CYS A 478 -12.91 22.99 21.28
CA CYS A 478 -11.89 22.73 22.29
C CYS A 478 -12.01 23.80 23.38
N GLY A 479 -12.47 23.43 24.57
CA GLY A 479 -12.62 24.37 25.68
C GLY A 479 -13.37 23.78 26.87
N ARG A 480 -13.86 24.63 27.78
CA ARG A 480 -14.61 24.19 28.98
C ARG A 480 -15.83 23.32 28.68
N ASN A 481 -16.36 23.39 27.46
CA ASN A 481 -17.52 22.61 27.02
C ASN A 481 -17.17 21.21 26.47
N THR A 482 -15.88 20.89 26.31
CA THR A 482 -15.38 19.57 25.88
C THR A 482 -14.59 18.85 26.98
N MET A 483 -14.34 19.51 28.12
CA MET A 483 -13.48 19.02 29.19
C MET A 483 -14.14 19.21 30.56
N THR A 484 -14.00 18.23 31.45
CA THR A 484 -14.38 18.37 32.86
C THR A 484 -13.26 19.02 33.67
N GLN A 485 -13.55 19.46 34.90
CA GLN A 485 -12.49 19.96 35.80
C GLN A 485 -11.43 18.88 36.08
N ASN A 486 -11.82 17.62 36.19
CA ASN A 486 -10.90 16.50 36.36
C ASN A 486 -9.99 16.27 35.14
N ASP A 487 -10.50 16.48 33.92
CA ASP A 487 -9.67 16.44 32.72
C ASP A 487 -8.60 17.54 32.76
N ILE A 488 -8.98 18.75 33.17
CA ILE A 488 -8.06 19.88 33.26
C ILE A 488 -7.00 19.65 34.34
N ASP A 489 -7.42 19.22 35.53
CA ASP A 489 -6.55 18.94 36.68
C ASP A 489 -5.58 17.78 36.39
N SER A 490 -5.96 16.84 35.52
CA SER A 490 -5.10 15.75 35.04
C SER A 490 -4.28 16.11 33.80
N GLY A 491 -4.30 17.36 33.34
CA GLY A 491 -3.52 17.84 32.19
C GLY A 491 -4.04 17.34 30.83
N ARG A 492 -5.28 16.86 30.75
CA ARG A 492 -5.90 16.40 29.51
C ARG A 492 -6.55 17.57 28.77
N VAL A 493 -6.31 17.63 27.46
CA VAL A 493 -7.00 18.54 26.54
C VAL A 493 -7.81 17.71 25.55
N ILE A 494 -9.10 18.03 25.41
CA ILE A 494 -10.02 17.31 24.51
C ILE A 494 -10.54 18.28 23.45
N ALA A 495 -10.18 18.01 22.20
CA ALA A 495 -10.74 18.66 21.02
C ALA A 495 -11.71 17.72 20.31
N GLU A 496 -12.97 18.14 20.16
CA GLU A 496 -13.98 17.46 19.36
C GLU A 496 -13.97 18.04 17.95
N ILE A 497 -13.83 17.18 16.94
CA ILE A 497 -13.80 17.57 15.53
C ILE A 497 -14.90 16.80 14.81
N HIS A 498 -15.81 17.53 14.17
CA HIS A 498 -16.83 16.98 13.28
C HIS A 498 -16.55 17.47 11.86
N ILE A 499 -16.64 16.57 10.88
CA ILE A 499 -16.44 16.89 9.47
C ILE A 499 -17.46 16.16 8.61
N GLU A 500 -17.85 16.79 7.49
CA GLU A 500 -18.65 16.23 6.42
C GLU A 500 -17.77 16.07 5.18
N PRO A 501 -17.10 14.92 5.00
CA PRO A 501 -16.16 14.73 3.90
C PRO A 501 -16.89 14.64 2.56
N ALA A 502 -16.29 15.22 1.51
CA ALA A 502 -16.77 15.05 0.15
C ALA A 502 -16.39 13.65 -0.37
N ALA A 503 -17.36 12.74 -0.42
CA ALA A 503 -17.20 11.46 -1.09
C ALA A 503 -17.15 11.63 -2.61
N SER A 504 -16.50 10.70 -3.30
CA SER A 504 -16.44 10.69 -4.76
C SER A 504 -17.79 10.32 -5.37
N ILE A 505 -18.07 10.83 -6.57
CA ILE A 505 -19.27 10.48 -7.32
C ILE A 505 -19.09 9.07 -7.89
N GLU A 506 -19.85 8.10 -7.38
CA GLU A 506 -19.77 6.70 -7.84
C GLU A 506 -20.84 6.35 -8.89
N THR A 507 -21.94 7.10 -8.97
CA THR A 507 -23.05 6.78 -9.89
C THR A 507 -23.73 8.05 -10.40
N ILE A 508 -24.02 8.07 -11.71
CA ILE A 508 -24.80 9.12 -12.38
C ILE A 508 -26.04 8.48 -12.99
N ASP A 509 -27.22 8.88 -12.52
CA ASP A 509 -28.50 8.47 -13.11
C ASP A 509 -28.83 9.43 -14.26
N VAL A 510 -28.89 8.91 -15.49
CA VAL A 510 -29.29 9.64 -16.70
C VAL A 510 -30.68 9.17 -17.12
N ILE A 511 -31.70 10.03 -16.99
CA ILE A 511 -33.07 9.69 -17.36
C ILE A 511 -33.36 10.27 -18.75
N LEU A 512 -33.40 9.39 -19.76
CA LEU A 512 -33.78 9.73 -21.12
C LEU A 512 -35.26 9.41 -21.35
N SER A 513 -36.03 10.38 -21.83
CA SER A 513 -37.41 10.15 -22.27
C SER A 513 -37.53 10.35 -23.77
N MET A 514 -38.25 9.42 -24.40
CA MET A 514 -38.51 9.43 -25.82
C MET A 514 -40.01 9.74 -26.02
N ASN A 515 -40.29 10.86 -26.67
CA ASN A 515 -41.67 11.19 -27.03
C ASN A 515 -42.08 10.46 -28.33
N ARG A 516 -43.39 10.41 -28.61
CA ARG A 516 -43.96 9.73 -29.81
C ARG A 516 -43.39 10.25 -31.14
N SER A 517 -42.70 11.37 -31.14
CA SER A 517 -42.02 11.99 -32.29
C SER A 517 -40.63 11.40 -32.56
N GLY A 518 -40.14 10.46 -31.74
CA GLY A 518 -38.79 9.89 -31.84
C GLY A 518 -37.68 10.83 -31.34
N LYS A 519 -38.02 11.96 -30.70
CA LYS A 519 -37.03 12.90 -30.18
C LYS A 519 -36.64 12.49 -28.76
N ILE A 520 -35.38 12.11 -28.57
CA ILE A 520 -34.79 11.81 -27.25
C ILE A 520 -34.55 13.13 -26.53
N THR A 521 -35.09 13.27 -25.31
CA THR A 521 -34.87 14.42 -24.43
C THR A 521 -34.30 13.95 -23.10
N LEU A 522 -33.19 14.55 -22.67
CA LEU A 522 -32.62 14.35 -21.33
C LEU A 522 -33.54 15.02 -20.30
N LEU A 523 -34.19 14.25 -19.44
CA LEU A 523 -35.13 14.77 -18.44
C LEU A 523 -34.43 15.25 -17.17
N ALA A 524 -33.39 14.54 -16.74
CA ALA A 524 -32.59 14.89 -15.57
C ALA A 524 -31.24 14.15 -15.61
N GLN A 525 -30.20 14.83 -15.12
CA GLN A 525 -28.92 14.23 -14.74
C GLN A 525 -28.76 14.44 -13.24
N GLY A 526 -28.74 13.35 -12.47
CA GLY A 526 -28.65 13.40 -11.02
C GLY A 526 -27.51 12.54 -10.50
N VAL A 527 -26.72 13.10 -9.58
CA VAL A 527 -25.81 12.32 -8.73
C VAL A 527 -26.59 11.94 -7.49
N LYS A 528 -26.77 10.64 -7.24
CA LYS A 528 -27.28 10.17 -5.95
C LYS A 528 -26.10 9.91 -5.03
N ASP A 529 -25.96 10.74 -4.01
CA ASP A 529 -25.17 10.36 -2.84
C ASP A 529 -25.93 9.24 -2.13
N LYS A 530 -25.37 8.03 -2.08
CA LYS A 530 -25.90 6.96 -1.22
C LYS A 530 -25.56 7.27 0.24
N VAL A 531 -26.20 8.28 0.82
CA VAL A 531 -26.18 8.50 2.26
C VAL A 531 -27.63 8.50 2.73
N ALA A 532 -28.05 7.35 3.25
CA ALA A 532 -29.23 7.19 4.09
C ALA A 532 -28.87 6.26 5.24
#